data_AF-A0A8X7ZJJ8-F1
#
_entry.id   AF-A0A8X7ZJJ8-F1
#
_cell.length_a   1.000
_cell.length_b   1.000
_cell.length_c   1.000
_cell.angle_alpha   90.00
_cell.angle_beta   90.00
_cell.angle_gamma   90.00
#
_symmetry.space_group_name_H-M   'P 1'
#
loop_
_entity.id
_entity.type
_entity.pdbx_description
1 polymer ?
#
loop_
_entity_poly.entity_id
_entity_poly.type
_entity_poly.pdbx_seq_one_letter_code
_entity_poly.pdbx_strand_id
1 'polypeptide(L)'
;MLRLIGSLSFLWLLMAISTMAQSPPVLDAGGEPLRSGVEYLADPAVADVAGSLTLVARNGSCPFYVGQESARSGRLAFRSSLHQEILKRLSSLNLQRSLLHFQGFQLAAMLGLIRGLSFICLLMAVSCLAQGLPVLDTDGNPVTRGVEYYVDPAVTDVAGGLTLVTRNGSCPSYVGQVPIGPGNVQGLPVVFSPRNSGETVITENTQFTVAFSAASTCVTDTTWGIGEEDPETTRRLIVIGDEPAIFSISRNQAPGPYTFGYCPECNTPPPCGRPRYGIACILEQNGTRFLTIDGPAFPFSFRRA
;
A
#
# COMPACT_ATOMS: atom_id res chain seq x y z
N MET A 1 -12.08 -37.47 45.88
CA MET A 1 -11.42 -37.75 44.59
C MET A 1 -12.21 -37.15 43.43
N LEU A 2 -12.28 -35.82 43.29
CA LEU A 2 -12.98 -35.20 42.15
C LEU A 2 -12.45 -33.78 41.84
N ARG A 3 -11.12 -33.63 41.79
CA ARG A 3 -10.46 -32.38 41.35
C ARG A 3 -9.22 -32.55 40.46
N LEU A 4 -8.94 -33.76 39.95
CA LEU A 4 -7.75 -34.02 39.13
C LEU A 4 -8.01 -34.39 37.66
N ILE A 5 -9.26 -34.45 37.20
CA ILE A 5 -9.57 -34.88 35.82
C ILE A 5 -9.58 -33.68 34.84
N GLY A 6 -9.75 -32.45 35.33
CA GLY A 6 -9.81 -31.26 34.47
C GLY A 6 -8.47 -30.73 33.95
N SER A 7 -7.33 -31.00 34.64
CA SER A 7 -6.04 -30.43 34.23
C SER A 7 -5.28 -31.27 33.20
N LEU A 8 -5.52 -32.59 33.16
CA LEU A 8 -4.87 -33.49 32.19
C LEU A 8 -5.44 -33.32 30.77
N SER A 9 -6.71 -32.93 30.64
CA SER A 9 -7.33 -32.65 29.34
C SER A 9 -6.78 -31.37 28.70
N PHE A 10 -6.44 -30.35 29.49
CA PHE A 10 -5.89 -29.09 28.99
C PHE A 10 -4.44 -29.22 28.53
N LEU A 11 -3.63 -30.03 29.24
CA LEU A 11 -2.25 -30.33 28.83
C LEU A 11 -2.19 -31.15 27.54
N TRP A 12 -3.10 -32.11 27.35
CA TRP A 12 -3.19 -32.85 26.08
C TRP A 12 -3.67 -31.97 24.91
N LEU A 13 -4.58 -31.02 25.16
CA LEU A 13 -5.02 -30.08 24.14
C LEU A 13 -3.91 -29.09 23.75
N LEU A 14 -3.15 -28.58 24.72
CA LEU A 14 -2.01 -27.68 24.47
C LEU A 14 -0.87 -28.38 23.72
N MET A 15 -0.54 -29.63 24.05
CA MET A 15 0.47 -30.42 23.33
C MET A 15 0.04 -30.73 21.89
N ALA A 16 -1.27 -30.94 21.64
CA ALA A 16 -1.80 -31.17 20.30
C ALA A 16 -1.84 -29.91 19.42
N ILE A 17 -1.97 -28.71 20.02
CA ILE A 17 -1.97 -27.45 19.28
C ILE A 17 -0.54 -27.03 18.89
N SER A 18 0.48 -27.37 19.69
CA SER A 18 1.87 -27.03 19.38
C SER A 18 2.49 -27.79 18.20
N THR A 19 1.98 -28.97 17.84
CA THR A 19 2.53 -29.76 16.72
C THR A 19 1.98 -29.37 15.34
N MET A 20 0.98 -28.50 15.27
CA MET A 20 0.35 -28.07 14.00
C MET A 20 0.77 -26.67 13.55
N ALA A 21 1.68 -26.00 14.27
CA ALA A 21 2.04 -24.60 14.00
C ALA A 21 3.16 -24.41 12.95
N GLN A 22 3.64 -25.47 12.31
CA GLN A 22 4.60 -25.36 11.21
C GLN A 22 3.89 -25.71 9.90
N SER A 23 3.48 -24.67 9.17
CA SER A 23 3.10 -24.78 7.77
C SER A 23 4.25 -25.47 7.01
N PRO A 24 3.98 -26.47 6.16
CA PRO A 24 5.01 -27.12 5.37
C PRO A 24 5.76 -26.08 4.52
N PRO A 25 7.07 -26.25 4.30
CA PRO A 25 7.84 -25.31 3.50
C PRO A 25 7.34 -25.33 2.05
N VAL A 26 7.30 -24.15 1.43
CA VAL A 26 7.05 -24.03 -0.01
C VAL A 26 8.28 -24.56 -0.74
N LEU A 27 8.07 -25.50 -1.67
CA LEU A 27 9.13 -26.16 -2.43
C LEU A 27 9.25 -25.54 -3.84
N ASP A 28 10.46 -25.58 -4.40
CA ASP A 28 10.70 -25.28 -5.81
C ASP A 28 10.32 -26.45 -6.74
N ALA A 29 10.49 -26.28 -8.05
CA ALA A 29 10.20 -27.33 -9.04
C ALA A 29 11.11 -28.58 -8.90
N GLY A 30 12.23 -28.47 -8.19
CA GLY A 30 13.13 -29.57 -7.85
C GLY A 30 12.75 -30.29 -6.56
N GLY A 31 11.75 -29.80 -5.81
CA GLY A 31 11.32 -30.34 -4.52
C GLY A 31 12.12 -29.83 -3.33
N GLU A 32 12.97 -28.81 -3.51
CA GLU A 32 13.76 -28.22 -2.43
C GLU A 32 13.04 -27.01 -1.82
N PRO A 33 13.14 -26.78 -0.50
CA PRO A 33 12.49 -25.65 0.15
C PRO A 33 13.06 -24.30 -0.30
N LEU A 34 12.18 -23.33 -0.54
CA LEU A 34 12.57 -21.97 -0.90
C LEU A 34 13.40 -21.32 0.21
N ARG A 35 14.46 -20.61 -0.20
CA ARG A 35 15.43 -19.96 0.69
C ARG A 35 15.27 -18.44 0.61
N SER A 36 15.31 -17.78 1.76
CA SER A 36 15.29 -16.32 1.82
C SER A 36 16.51 -15.72 1.11
N GLY A 37 16.30 -14.64 0.36
CA GLY A 37 17.38 -13.92 -0.35
C GLY A 37 17.82 -14.55 -1.68
N VAL A 38 17.11 -15.57 -2.17
CA VAL A 38 17.36 -16.21 -3.48
C VAL A 38 16.28 -15.76 -4.47
N GLU A 39 16.69 -15.42 -5.69
CA GLU A 39 15.77 -15.10 -6.78
C GLU A 39 15.17 -16.39 -7.36
N TYR A 40 13.84 -16.44 -7.46
CA TYR A 40 13.10 -17.56 -8.04
C TYR A 40 12.26 -17.07 -9.22
N LEU A 41 12.23 -17.86 -10.30
CA LEU A 41 11.32 -17.64 -11.42
C LEU A 41 10.02 -18.42 -11.15
N ALA A 42 8.89 -17.72 -11.14
CA ALA A 42 7.58 -18.33 -10.93
C ALA A 42 6.88 -18.53 -12.28
N ASP A 43 6.91 -19.77 -12.77
CA ASP A 43 6.23 -20.15 -14.01
C ASP A 43 4.75 -20.49 -13.74
N PRO A 44 3.81 -20.07 -14.62
CA PRO A 44 2.42 -20.45 -14.48
C PRO A 44 2.23 -21.95 -14.70
N ALA A 45 1.50 -22.62 -13.80
CA ALA A 45 1.19 -24.04 -13.90
C ALA A 45 0.29 -24.41 -15.10
N VAL A 46 -0.29 -23.41 -15.78
CA VAL A 46 -1.18 -23.58 -16.95
C VAL A 46 -0.70 -22.69 -18.09
N ALA A 47 -0.02 -23.28 -19.08
CA ALA A 47 0.61 -22.56 -20.19
C ALA A 47 -0.38 -21.94 -21.20
N ASP A 48 -1.63 -22.43 -21.26
CA ASP A 48 -2.54 -22.11 -22.38
C ASP A 48 -3.47 -20.91 -22.15
N VAL A 49 -3.53 -20.36 -20.93
CA VAL A 49 -4.49 -19.29 -20.57
C VAL A 49 -3.84 -18.12 -19.82
N ALA A 50 -2.71 -18.37 -19.16
CA ALA A 50 -2.04 -17.39 -18.32
C ALA A 50 -0.70 -16.98 -18.94
N GLY A 51 -0.56 -15.68 -19.26
CA GLY A 51 0.75 -15.11 -19.53
C GLY A 51 1.65 -15.17 -18.29
N SER A 52 2.93 -14.83 -18.48
CA SER A 52 3.89 -14.67 -17.38
C SER A 52 3.34 -13.73 -16.31
N LEU A 53 3.74 -13.93 -15.05
CA LEU A 53 3.43 -12.99 -13.97
C LEU A 53 4.09 -11.65 -14.29
N THR A 54 3.28 -10.63 -14.47
CA THR A 54 3.73 -9.27 -14.75
C THR A 54 3.19 -8.31 -13.70
N LEU A 55 3.86 -7.18 -13.57
CA LEU A 55 3.32 -6.05 -12.82
C LEU A 55 2.23 -5.39 -13.68
N VAL A 56 0.98 -5.51 -13.24
CA VAL A 56 -0.18 -4.96 -13.95
C VAL A 56 -0.62 -3.68 -13.25
N ALA A 57 -0.62 -2.56 -13.98
CA ALA A 57 -1.24 -1.32 -13.53
C ALA A 57 -2.73 -1.35 -13.85
N ARG A 58 -3.57 -0.96 -12.90
CA ARG A 58 -4.97 -0.66 -13.19
C ARG A 58 -5.02 0.72 -13.82
N ASN A 59 -5.35 0.81 -15.11
CA ASN A 59 -5.48 2.06 -15.86
C ASN A 59 -4.20 2.94 -15.87
N GLY A 60 -3.01 2.36 -15.89
CA GLY A 60 -1.75 3.11 -15.85
C GLY A 60 -1.44 3.76 -14.49
N SER A 61 -2.22 3.46 -13.46
CA SER A 61 -2.07 4.00 -12.10
C SER A 61 -1.37 3.01 -11.16
N CYS A 62 -0.40 3.52 -10.41
CA CYS A 62 0.30 2.86 -9.29
C CYS A 62 -0.63 2.72 -8.05
N PRO A 63 -0.46 1.70 -7.18
CA PRO A 63 0.55 0.63 -7.23
C PRO A 63 0.22 -0.44 -8.29
N PHE A 64 1.27 -1.06 -8.84
CA PHE A 64 1.12 -2.25 -9.68
C PHE A 64 0.84 -3.47 -8.79
N TYR A 65 -0.07 -4.32 -9.24
CA TYR A 65 -0.32 -5.62 -8.61
C TYR A 65 0.42 -6.70 -9.38
N VAL A 66 0.82 -7.78 -8.71
CA VAL A 66 1.19 -9.02 -9.42
C VAL A 66 -0.07 -9.52 -10.11
N GLY A 67 -0.07 -9.50 -11.45
CA GLY A 67 -1.16 -9.96 -12.28
C GLY A 67 -0.64 -10.84 -13.42
N GLN A 68 -1.54 -11.50 -14.11
CA GLN A 68 -1.22 -12.22 -15.35
C GLN A 68 -1.88 -11.49 -16.50
N GLU A 69 -1.10 -11.11 -17.50
CA GLU A 69 -1.65 -10.50 -18.72
C GLU A 69 -2.34 -11.61 -19.55
N SER A 70 -3.65 -11.46 -19.77
CA SER A 70 -4.45 -12.44 -20.51
C SER A 70 -4.17 -12.33 -22.00
N ALA A 71 -3.82 -13.44 -22.65
CA ALA A 71 -3.61 -13.52 -24.10
C ALA A 71 -4.90 -13.42 -24.94
N ARG A 72 -6.05 -13.01 -24.38
CA ARG A 72 -7.30 -12.85 -25.13
C ARG A 72 -7.97 -11.51 -24.86
N SER A 73 -7.80 -10.59 -25.80
CA SER A 73 -8.71 -9.48 -26.04
C SER A 73 -10.08 -10.04 -26.47
N GLY A 74 -11.09 -9.95 -25.60
CA GLY A 74 -12.45 -10.35 -25.94
C GLY A 74 -13.45 -10.03 -24.83
N ARG A 75 -14.22 -8.95 -25.02
CA ARG A 75 -15.33 -8.49 -24.18
C ARG A 75 -16.26 -9.64 -23.75
N LEU A 76 -16.50 -9.79 -22.45
CA LEU A 76 -17.66 -10.51 -21.91
C LEU A 76 -18.62 -9.49 -21.28
N ALA A 77 -19.70 -9.21 -22.00
CA ALA A 77 -20.82 -8.41 -21.52
C ALA A 77 -21.85 -9.33 -20.85
N PHE A 78 -22.16 -9.09 -19.58
CA PHE A 78 -23.31 -9.69 -18.91
C PHE A 78 -24.55 -8.84 -19.16
N ARG A 79 -25.52 -9.39 -19.89
CA ARG A 79 -26.88 -8.86 -20.03
C ARG A 79 -27.83 -9.85 -19.37
N SER A 80 -28.46 -9.47 -18.26
CA SER A 80 -29.60 -10.19 -17.70
C SER A 80 -30.87 -9.37 -17.93
N SER A 81 -31.79 -9.86 -18.76
CA SER A 81 -33.16 -9.39 -18.83
C SER A 81 -34.09 -10.56 -19.17
N LEU A 82 -34.81 -10.99 -18.14
CA LEU A 82 -36.23 -11.39 -18.10
C LEU A 82 -36.92 -11.88 -19.40
N HIS A 83 -37.40 -13.13 -19.40
CA HIS A 83 -38.81 -13.53 -19.67
C HIS A 83 -38.94 -15.05 -19.42
N GLN A 84 -39.72 -15.51 -18.43
CA GLN A 84 -41.14 -15.90 -18.56
C GLN A 84 -41.36 -17.01 -19.58
N GLU A 85 -41.51 -18.25 -19.11
CA GLU A 85 -42.69 -19.11 -19.32
C GLU A 85 -42.51 -20.43 -18.57
N ILE A 86 -43.02 -20.54 -17.34
CA ILE A 86 -43.44 -21.78 -16.63
C ILE A 86 -44.05 -21.26 -15.34
N LEU A 87 -45.39 -21.29 -15.27
CA LEU A 87 -46.22 -21.45 -14.06
C LEU A 87 -47.71 -21.16 -14.39
N LYS A 88 -48.17 -21.65 -15.55
CA LYS A 88 -49.59 -21.95 -15.78
C LYS A 88 -49.78 -23.44 -15.59
N ARG A 89 -49.95 -23.85 -14.33
CA ARG A 89 -50.66 -25.05 -13.83
C ARG A 89 -50.12 -25.33 -12.44
N LEU A 90 -50.82 -24.83 -11.42
CA LEU A 90 -51.06 -25.51 -10.15
C LEU A 90 -52.16 -24.71 -9.44
N SER A 91 -53.36 -24.86 -9.97
CA SER A 91 -54.61 -24.51 -9.30
C SER A 91 -55.10 -25.73 -8.53
N SER A 92 -54.87 -25.79 -7.22
CA SER A 92 -55.85 -26.28 -6.25
C SER A 92 -55.33 -26.08 -4.82
N LEU A 93 -56.27 -26.00 -3.88
CA LEU A 93 -56.09 -25.83 -2.42
C LEU A 93 -56.02 -24.38 -1.92
N ASN A 94 -57.05 -23.61 -2.30
CA ASN A 94 -57.67 -22.67 -1.37
C ASN A 94 -58.54 -23.47 -0.39
N LEU A 95 -58.08 -23.69 0.84
CA LEU A 95 -58.98 -23.85 1.99
C LEU A 95 -58.25 -23.65 3.34
N GLN A 96 -57.80 -22.42 3.64
CA GLN A 96 -57.63 -21.84 5.00
C GLN A 96 -56.87 -20.49 4.91
N ARG A 97 -57.53 -19.45 4.40
CA ARG A 97 -56.90 -18.19 3.95
C ARG A 97 -57.26 -16.95 4.79
N SER A 98 -57.49 -17.10 6.09
CA SER A 98 -57.86 -15.95 6.94
C SER A 98 -57.07 -15.80 8.24
N LEU A 99 -56.36 -16.83 8.72
CA LEU A 99 -55.52 -16.73 9.93
C LEU A 99 -53.99 -16.69 9.64
N LEU A 100 -53.53 -17.26 8.53
CA LEU A 100 -52.11 -17.26 8.14
C LEU A 100 -51.67 -16.01 7.35
N HIS A 101 -52.62 -15.22 6.84
CA HIS A 101 -52.32 -14.03 6.04
C HIS A 101 -51.76 -12.88 6.88
N PHE A 102 -52.17 -12.78 8.15
CA PHE A 102 -51.69 -11.74 9.07
C PHE A 102 -50.29 -12.07 9.62
N GLN A 103 -50.02 -13.34 9.94
CA GLN A 103 -48.69 -13.79 10.38
C GLN A 103 -47.67 -13.86 9.22
N GLY A 104 -48.10 -14.27 8.02
CA GLY A 104 -47.23 -14.30 6.84
C GLY A 104 -46.81 -12.92 6.34
N PHE A 105 -47.71 -11.93 6.41
CA PHE A 105 -47.38 -10.55 6.04
C PHE A 105 -46.39 -9.92 7.04
N GLN A 106 -46.57 -10.19 8.35
CA GLN A 106 -45.64 -9.77 9.40
C GLN A 106 -44.26 -10.43 9.25
N LEU A 107 -44.18 -11.74 8.97
CA LEU A 107 -42.91 -12.42 8.72
C LEU A 107 -42.22 -11.90 7.44
N ALA A 108 -42.95 -11.69 6.35
CA ALA A 108 -42.38 -11.20 5.10
C ALA A 108 -41.83 -9.76 5.25
N ALA A 109 -42.51 -8.90 6.01
CA ALA A 109 -42.03 -7.57 6.34
C ALA A 109 -40.76 -7.62 7.22
N MET A 110 -40.73 -8.49 8.23
CA MET A 110 -39.55 -8.72 9.07
C MET A 110 -38.35 -9.28 8.28
N LEU A 111 -38.56 -10.25 7.39
CA LEU A 111 -37.53 -10.80 6.50
C LEU A 111 -37.01 -9.75 5.50
N GLY A 112 -37.88 -8.86 5.02
CA GLY A 112 -37.52 -7.72 4.17
C GLY A 112 -36.65 -6.70 4.92
N LEU A 113 -37.02 -6.37 6.16
CA LEU A 113 -36.26 -5.49 7.05
C LEU A 113 -34.87 -6.07 7.38
N ILE A 114 -34.78 -7.36 7.71
CA ILE A 114 -33.50 -8.04 8.00
C ILE A 114 -32.60 -8.06 6.76
N ARG A 115 -33.16 -8.33 5.58
CA ARG A 115 -32.42 -8.27 4.31
C ARG A 115 -31.93 -6.86 3.99
N GLY A 116 -32.76 -5.85 4.23
CA GLY A 116 -32.40 -4.43 4.07
C GLY A 116 -31.28 -4.00 5.00
N LEU A 117 -31.39 -4.30 6.30
CA LEU A 117 -30.34 -4.01 7.28
C LEU A 117 -29.04 -4.77 6.96
N SER A 118 -29.12 -6.05 6.60
CA SER A 118 -27.95 -6.85 6.21
C SER A 118 -27.24 -6.26 4.98
N PHE A 119 -27.99 -5.80 3.98
CA PHE A 119 -27.43 -5.13 2.80
C PHE A 119 -26.78 -3.79 3.16
N ILE A 120 -27.40 -2.97 4.02
CA ILE A 120 -26.81 -1.71 4.50
C ILE A 120 -25.54 -1.99 5.32
N CYS A 121 -25.55 -2.98 6.21
CA CYS A 121 -24.37 -3.39 6.97
C CYS A 121 -23.25 -3.90 6.06
N LEU A 122 -23.56 -4.65 5.01
CA LEU A 122 -22.59 -5.06 3.99
C LEU A 122 -22.03 -3.85 3.24
N LEU A 123 -22.85 -2.89 2.84
CA LEU A 123 -22.40 -1.66 2.18
C LEU A 123 -21.49 -0.81 3.09
N MET A 124 -21.79 -0.73 4.38
CA MET A 124 -20.95 -0.05 5.38
C MET A 124 -19.63 -0.79 5.63
N ALA A 125 -19.64 -2.13 5.64
CA ALA A 125 -18.42 -2.93 5.78
C ALA A 125 -17.51 -2.81 4.55
N VAL A 126 -18.09 -2.81 3.35
CA VAL A 126 -17.33 -2.67 2.08
C VAL A 126 -16.71 -1.28 1.93
N SER A 127 -17.39 -0.23 2.41
CA SER A 127 -16.84 1.14 2.36
C SER A 127 -15.67 1.37 3.33
N CYS A 128 -15.61 0.66 4.47
CA CYS A 128 -14.45 0.70 5.37
C CYS A 128 -13.21 0.01 4.79
N LEU A 129 -13.40 -1.02 3.96
CA LEU A 129 -12.29 -1.73 3.29
C LEU A 129 -11.73 -0.97 2.07
N ALA A 130 -12.42 0.08 1.61
CA ALA A 130 -12.03 0.83 0.42
C ALA A 130 -11.03 1.98 0.72
N GLN A 131 -10.73 2.26 1.98
CA GLN A 131 -9.77 3.30 2.39
C GLN A 131 -8.40 2.67 2.64
N GLY A 132 -7.34 3.21 2.01
CA GLY A 132 -5.98 2.73 2.19
C GLY A 132 -5.54 2.73 3.66
N LEU A 133 -4.61 1.85 4.03
CA LEU A 133 -4.10 1.80 5.40
C LEU A 133 -3.41 3.12 5.76
N PRO A 134 -3.70 3.74 6.91
CA PRO A 134 -3.04 4.99 7.30
C PRO A 134 -1.55 4.77 7.55
N VAL A 135 -0.74 5.72 7.09
CA VAL A 135 0.66 5.83 7.52
C VAL A 135 0.65 6.37 8.95
N LEU A 136 1.41 5.74 9.83
CA LEU A 136 1.46 6.08 11.25
C LEU A 136 2.78 6.78 11.58
N ASP A 137 2.71 7.76 12.48
CA ASP A 137 3.87 8.33 13.12
C ASP A 137 4.42 7.42 14.24
N THR A 138 5.54 7.81 14.84
CA THR A 138 6.21 7.08 15.93
C THR A 138 5.35 6.93 17.18
N ASP A 139 4.33 7.77 17.35
CA ASP A 139 3.38 7.71 18.47
C ASP A 139 2.14 6.85 18.12
N GLY A 140 2.08 6.32 16.90
CA GLY A 140 0.97 5.50 16.40
C GLY A 140 -0.22 6.30 15.89
N ASN A 141 -0.09 7.62 15.74
CA ASN A 141 -1.15 8.46 15.19
C ASN A 141 -1.05 8.54 13.65
N PRO A 142 -2.17 8.73 12.92
CA PRO A 142 -2.11 8.90 11.49
C PRO A 142 -1.32 10.14 11.06
N VAL A 143 -0.51 10.00 10.02
CA VAL A 143 0.14 11.12 9.33
C VAL A 143 -0.92 11.91 8.58
N THR A 144 -1.01 13.22 8.82
CA THR A 144 -2.06 14.09 8.29
C THR A 144 -1.52 15.20 7.41
N ARG A 145 -2.32 15.59 6.42
CA ARG A 145 -2.06 16.75 5.56
C ARG A 145 -1.86 18.02 6.39
N GLY A 146 -0.89 18.84 6.00
CA GLY A 146 -0.69 20.18 6.58
C GLY A 146 -0.05 20.20 7.97
N VAL A 147 0.28 19.03 8.53
CA VAL A 147 1.03 18.91 9.79
C VAL A 147 2.50 18.64 9.47
N GLU A 148 3.38 19.19 10.30
CA GLU A 148 4.83 19.04 10.18
C GLU A 148 5.31 17.72 10.80
N TYR A 149 6.17 17.02 10.07
CA TYR A 149 6.79 15.78 10.52
C TYR A 149 8.28 15.80 10.23
N TYR A 150 9.09 15.32 11.17
CA TYR A 150 10.45 14.88 10.91
C TYR A 150 10.43 13.49 10.26
N VAL A 151 11.22 13.33 9.20
CA VAL A 151 11.41 12.04 8.55
C VAL A 151 12.74 11.47 9.01
N ASP A 152 12.68 10.53 9.94
CA ASP A 152 13.84 9.94 10.59
C ASP A 152 14.17 8.57 9.96
N PRO A 153 15.44 8.18 9.87
CA PRO A 153 15.80 6.83 9.45
C PRO A 153 15.22 5.82 10.45
N ALA A 154 14.62 4.75 9.93
CA ALA A 154 14.13 3.66 10.79
C ALA A 154 15.24 2.69 11.23
N VAL A 155 16.49 2.98 10.86
CA VAL A 155 17.71 2.29 11.29
C VAL A 155 18.49 3.23 12.19
N THR A 156 18.85 2.77 13.39
CA THR A 156 19.63 3.58 14.34
C THR A 156 21.09 3.69 13.88
N ASP A 157 21.80 4.73 14.36
CA ASP A 157 23.25 4.86 14.23
C ASP A 157 23.78 4.91 12.78
N VAL A 158 22.94 5.28 11.81
CA VAL A 158 23.32 5.43 10.39
C VAL A 158 23.32 6.89 9.92
N ALA A 159 22.31 7.67 10.29
CA ALA A 159 22.20 9.09 9.98
C ALA A 159 21.16 9.77 10.88
N GLY A 160 21.05 11.08 10.79
CA GLY A 160 19.92 11.85 11.31
C GLY A 160 18.76 11.96 10.31
N GLY A 161 17.79 12.81 10.64
CA GLY A 161 16.60 13.03 9.83
C GLY A 161 16.90 13.66 8.46
N LEU A 162 15.88 13.70 7.59
CA LEU A 162 16.01 14.29 6.27
C LEU A 162 16.21 15.82 6.34
N THR A 163 17.11 16.33 5.51
CA THR A 163 17.50 17.75 5.47
C THR A 163 17.86 18.17 4.05
N LEU A 164 18.17 19.46 3.88
CA LEU A 164 18.74 19.99 2.65
C LEU A 164 20.26 19.85 2.65
N VAL A 165 20.80 19.28 1.58
CA VAL A 165 22.23 19.07 1.37
C VAL A 165 22.70 19.72 0.07
N THR A 166 23.99 20.02 -0.01
CA THR A 166 24.61 20.63 -1.19
C THR A 166 25.51 19.60 -1.85
N ARG A 167 25.39 19.44 -3.18
CA ARG A 167 26.29 18.59 -3.96
C ARG A 167 27.53 19.35 -4.42
N ASN A 168 27.31 20.53 -5.02
CA ASN A 168 28.33 21.47 -5.47
C ASN A 168 27.85 22.90 -5.18
N GLY A 169 28.77 23.81 -4.86
CA GLY A 169 28.46 25.21 -4.56
C GLY A 169 28.04 25.45 -3.12
N SER A 170 27.30 26.55 -2.87
CA SER A 170 26.91 27.00 -1.53
C SER A 170 25.40 26.88 -1.25
N CYS A 171 24.60 26.56 -2.27
CA CYS A 171 23.15 26.54 -2.16
C CYS A 171 22.61 25.11 -2.09
N PRO A 172 21.98 24.72 -0.98
CA PRO A 172 21.47 23.37 -0.82
C PRO A 172 20.15 23.23 -1.58
N SER A 173 20.16 22.40 -2.62
CA SER A 173 19.02 22.12 -3.49
C SER A 173 18.66 20.64 -3.54
N TYR A 174 19.36 19.78 -2.79
CA TYR A 174 19.14 18.34 -2.77
C TYR A 174 18.57 17.90 -1.43
N VAL A 175 17.75 16.87 -1.45
CA VAL A 175 17.28 16.19 -0.23
C VAL A 175 18.33 15.17 0.20
N GLY A 176 18.67 15.16 1.48
CA GLY A 176 19.67 14.25 2.05
C GLY A 176 19.42 13.95 3.51
N GLN A 177 20.38 13.32 4.19
CA GLN A 177 20.33 13.04 5.62
C GLN A 177 21.34 13.88 6.39
N VAL A 178 20.98 14.30 7.61
CA VAL A 178 21.94 14.89 8.54
C VAL A 178 23.02 13.85 8.87
N PRO A 179 24.32 14.17 8.76
CA PRO A 179 25.38 13.24 9.13
C PRO A 179 25.38 12.98 10.65
N ILE A 180 25.82 11.79 11.07
CA ILE A 180 26.02 11.49 12.49
C ILE A 180 27.21 12.29 12.99
N GLY A 181 27.01 13.06 14.06
CA GLY A 181 28.08 13.82 14.70
C GLY A 181 27.60 14.47 16.00
N PRO A 182 28.47 15.26 16.67
CA PRO A 182 28.16 15.91 17.95
C PRO A 182 27.16 17.08 17.84
N GLY A 183 26.30 17.09 16.81
CA GLY A 183 25.34 18.14 16.52
C GLY A 183 23.89 17.68 16.62
N ASN A 184 22.97 18.57 16.26
CA ASN A 184 21.56 18.20 16.15
C ASN A 184 21.37 17.24 14.97
N VAL A 185 21.01 15.99 15.26
CA VAL A 185 20.69 14.96 14.26
C VAL A 185 19.25 15.07 13.75
N GLN A 186 18.47 16.01 14.27
CA GLN A 186 17.14 16.32 13.78
C GLN A 186 17.23 16.96 12.40
N GLY A 187 16.45 16.40 11.46
CA GLY A 187 16.30 16.96 10.12
C GLY A 187 15.42 18.21 10.09
N LEU A 188 15.00 18.60 8.89
CA LEU A 188 14.00 19.64 8.67
C LEU A 188 12.60 19.02 8.62
N PRO A 189 11.57 19.67 9.18
CA PRO A 189 10.21 19.18 9.10
C PRO A 189 9.69 19.26 7.67
N VAL A 190 8.89 18.26 7.28
CA VAL A 190 8.18 18.21 6.01
C VAL A 190 6.67 18.28 6.20
N VAL A 191 5.97 18.75 5.18
CA VAL A 191 4.52 18.74 5.09
C VAL A 191 4.10 17.91 3.89
N PHE A 192 3.14 17.01 4.10
CA PHE A 192 2.55 16.19 3.05
C PHE A 192 1.28 16.85 2.50
N SER A 193 1.14 16.84 1.18
CA SER A 193 -0.03 17.34 0.46
C SER A 193 -0.58 16.24 -0.44
N PRO A 194 -1.65 15.54 -0.03
CA PRO A 194 -2.34 14.57 -0.87
C PRO A 194 -2.73 15.16 -2.21
N ARG A 195 -2.59 14.36 -3.27
CA ARG A 195 -3.03 14.74 -4.61
C ARG A 195 -4.52 15.05 -4.66
N ASN A 196 -5.31 14.23 -3.97
CA ASN A 196 -6.73 14.44 -3.81
C ASN A 196 -6.97 15.41 -2.66
N SER A 197 -7.42 16.63 -2.97
CA SER A 197 -7.60 17.69 -1.96
C SER A 197 -8.63 17.38 -0.87
N GLY A 198 -9.52 16.40 -1.08
CA GLY A 198 -10.47 15.92 -0.08
C GLY A 198 -9.87 14.94 0.94
N GLU A 199 -8.66 14.44 0.71
CA GLU A 199 -7.97 13.56 1.64
C GLU A 199 -7.22 14.38 2.70
N THR A 200 -7.37 13.96 3.96
CA THR A 200 -6.74 14.60 5.12
C THR A 200 -5.68 13.72 5.78
N VAL A 201 -5.75 12.41 5.55
CA VAL A 201 -4.84 11.40 6.11
C VAL A 201 -3.99 10.83 4.99
N ILE A 202 -2.68 10.74 5.21
CA ILE A 202 -1.76 10.05 4.31
C ILE A 202 -1.93 8.55 4.53
N THR A 203 -2.30 7.86 3.47
CA THR A 203 -2.47 6.40 3.46
C THR A 203 -1.42 5.75 2.57
N GLU A 204 -1.16 4.47 2.81
CA GLU A 204 -0.21 3.69 2.03
C GLU A 204 -0.62 3.66 0.55
N ASN A 205 0.37 3.81 -0.34
CA ASN A 205 0.24 3.88 -1.79
C ASN A 205 -0.58 5.06 -2.34
N THR A 206 -0.99 5.99 -1.48
CA THR A 206 -1.64 7.23 -1.90
C THR A 206 -0.61 8.22 -2.41
N GLN A 207 -0.99 8.93 -3.46
CA GLN A 207 -0.14 9.91 -4.14
C GLN A 207 -0.18 11.26 -3.41
N PHE A 208 0.99 11.81 -3.13
CA PHE A 208 1.13 13.12 -2.50
C PHE A 208 2.37 13.85 -3.01
N THR A 209 2.39 15.17 -2.85
CA THR A 209 3.62 15.97 -2.89
C THR A 209 4.13 16.19 -1.46
N VAL A 210 5.41 16.46 -1.33
CA VAL A 210 6.06 16.73 -0.05
C VAL A 210 6.97 17.94 -0.21
N ALA A 211 6.99 18.80 0.80
CA ALA A 211 7.84 19.99 0.84
C ALA A 211 8.43 20.16 2.24
N PHE A 212 9.64 20.73 2.32
CA PHE A 212 10.15 21.18 3.62
C PHE A 212 9.38 22.40 4.10
N SER A 213 8.99 22.43 5.37
CA SER A 213 8.34 23.61 5.95
C SER A 213 9.30 24.78 6.19
N ALA A 214 10.59 24.47 6.37
CA ALA A 214 11.62 25.48 6.57
C ALA A 214 11.94 26.23 5.28
N ALA A 215 11.99 27.57 5.35
CA ALA A 215 12.42 28.40 4.23
C ALA A 215 13.91 28.16 3.91
N SER A 216 14.25 28.05 2.62
CA SER A 216 15.63 28.05 2.15
C SER A 216 16.04 29.46 1.74
N THR A 217 17.29 29.83 1.99
CA THR A 217 17.86 31.10 1.49
C THR A 217 18.14 31.06 -0.01
N CYS A 218 18.12 29.88 -0.62
CA CYS A 218 18.51 29.66 -2.02
C CYS A 218 17.33 29.42 -2.96
N VAL A 219 16.21 28.92 -2.43
CA VAL A 219 15.04 28.55 -3.23
C VAL A 219 13.78 28.88 -2.45
N THR A 220 12.85 29.56 -3.10
CA THR A 220 11.55 29.93 -2.53
C THR A 220 10.58 28.76 -2.45
N ASP A 221 10.73 27.76 -3.32
CA ASP A 221 9.93 26.55 -3.30
C ASP A 221 10.77 25.37 -2.80
N THR A 222 10.28 24.74 -1.74
CA THR A 222 10.91 23.61 -1.06
C THR A 222 10.22 22.29 -1.37
N THR A 223 9.30 22.29 -2.33
CA THR A 223 8.63 21.10 -2.83
C THR A 223 9.64 20.18 -3.50
N TRP A 224 9.54 18.89 -3.21
CA TRP A 224 10.45 17.89 -3.72
C TRP A 224 10.11 17.56 -5.19
N GLY A 225 11.15 17.54 -6.01
CA GLY A 225 11.14 17.10 -7.40
C GLY A 225 12.13 15.96 -7.63
N ILE A 226 12.10 15.39 -8.84
CA ILE A 226 13.09 14.40 -9.29
C ILE A 226 14.04 15.09 -10.26
N GLY A 227 15.32 15.18 -9.89
CA GLY A 227 16.36 15.68 -10.77
C GLY A 227 16.72 14.70 -11.87
N GLU A 228 17.56 15.16 -12.80
CA GLU A 228 18.09 14.33 -13.88
C GLU A 228 18.82 13.09 -13.35
N GLU A 229 18.85 12.04 -14.16
CA GLU A 229 19.64 10.86 -13.85
C GLU A 229 21.13 11.23 -13.84
N ASP A 230 21.77 10.89 -12.73
CA ASP A 230 23.20 11.10 -12.57
C ASP A 230 23.99 10.11 -13.45
N PRO A 231 24.87 10.59 -14.34
CA PRO A 231 25.55 9.73 -15.31
C PRO A 231 26.59 8.80 -14.68
N GLU A 232 27.07 9.10 -13.47
CA GLU A 232 28.09 8.27 -12.79
C GLU A 232 27.45 7.16 -11.97
N THR A 233 26.34 7.48 -11.29
CA THR A 233 25.70 6.58 -10.34
C THR A 233 24.43 5.93 -10.89
N THR A 234 23.91 6.42 -12.03
CA THR A 234 22.64 6.00 -12.65
C THR A 234 21.41 6.16 -11.74
N ARG A 235 21.54 7.00 -10.70
CA ARG A 235 20.50 7.32 -9.73
C ARG A 235 19.85 8.66 -10.07
N ARG A 236 18.56 8.80 -9.76
CA ARG A 236 17.88 10.10 -9.84
C ARG A 236 17.88 10.75 -8.46
N LEU A 237 18.45 11.94 -8.32
CA LEU A 237 18.50 12.65 -7.04
C LEU A 237 17.15 13.34 -6.77
N ILE A 238 16.77 13.45 -5.50
CA ILE A 238 15.61 14.27 -5.12
C ILE A 238 16.10 15.70 -4.89
N VAL A 239 15.46 16.64 -5.58
CA VAL A 239 15.81 18.07 -5.57
C VAL A 239 14.66 18.91 -5.01
N ILE A 240 14.91 20.16 -4.68
CA ILE A 240 13.88 21.16 -4.36
C ILE A 240 13.88 22.31 -5.34
N GLY A 241 12.71 22.96 -5.50
CA GLY A 241 12.54 24.12 -6.37
C GLY A 241 12.42 23.79 -7.86
N ASP A 242 12.22 22.53 -8.18
CA ASP A 242 11.93 22.02 -9.53
C ASP A 242 10.46 21.58 -9.62
N GLU A 243 10.04 20.99 -10.75
CA GLU A 243 8.68 20.47 -10.90
C GLU A 243 8.32 19.47 -9.78
N PRO A 244 7.18 19.70 -9.07
CA PRO A 244 6.74 18.83 -7.98
C PRO A 244 6.59 17.38 -8.44
N ALA A 245 7.31 16.48 -7.79
CA ALA A 245 7.19 15.06 -8.01
C ALA A 245 6.11 14.45 -7.13
N ILE A 246 5.46 13.40 -7.65
CA ILE A 246 4.47 12.62 -6.90
C ILE A 246 5.15 11.42 -6.24
N PHE A 247 5.02 11.37 -4.91
CA PHE A 247 5.52 10.30 -4.08
C PHE A 247 4.38 9.46 -3.51
N SER A 248 4.74 8.27 -3.04
CA SER A 248 3.88 7.42 -2.24
C SER A 248 4.67 6.82 -1.08
N ILE A 249 3.97 6.36 -0.04
CA ILE A 249 4.56 5.62 1.08
C ILE A 249 4.05 4.19 1.04
N SER A 250 4.93 3.22 1.27
CA SER A 250 4.55 1.82 1.31
C SER A 250 5.27 1.07 2.44
N ARG A 251 4.70 -0.06 2.84
CA ARG A 251 5.31 -1.01 3.78
C ARG A 251 5.94 -2.19 3.01
N ASN A 252 6.86 -2.91 3.66
CA ASN A 252 7.43 -4.19 3.21
C ASN A 252 8.43 -4.12 2.05
N GLN A 253 8.86 -2.94 1.63
CA GLN A 253 9.95 -2.81 0.63
C GLN A 253 11.36 -2.85 1.26
N ALA A 254 11.46 -2.64 2.58
CA ALA A 254 12.70 -2.72 3.36
C ALA A 254 12.41 -3.19 4.79
N PRO A 255 13.41 -3.67 5.56
CA PRO A 255 13.28 -3.91 6.99
C PRO A 255 13.03 -2.60 7.74
N GLY A 256 11.77 -2.29 8.03
CA GLY A 256 11.35 -1.06 8.69
C GLY A 256 9.89 -0.72 8.40
N PRO A 257 9.35 0.36 8.99
CA PRO A 257 7.93 0.63 8.93
C PRO A 257 7.48 1.17 7.57
N TYR A 258 8.27 2.06 6.94
CA TYR A 258 7.87 2.72 5.70
C TYR A 258 9.03 2.98 4.74
N THR A 259 8.73 3.02 3.44
CA THR A 259 9.63 3.47 2.37
C THR A 259 8.91 4.48 1.49
N PHE A 260 9.65 5.40 0.87
CA PHE A 260 9.11 6.26 -0.18
C PHE A 260 9.23 5.59 -1.54
N GLY A 261 8.18 5.69 -2.33
CA GLY A 261 8.15 5.34 -3.75
C GLY A 261 7.97 6.58 -4.62
N TYR A 262 8.49 6.50 -5.84
CA TYR A 262 8.27 7.49 -6.90
C TYR A 262 7.66 6.81 -8.12
N CYS A 263 6.54 7.36 -8.61
CA CYS A 263 5.86 6.90 -9.82
C CYS A 263 5.58 8.12 -10.71
N PRO A 264 6.23 8.24 -11.89
CA PRO A 264 5.98 9.36 -12.78
C PRO A 264 4.55 9.33 -13.31
N GLU A 265 3.97 10.51 -13.54
CA GLU A 265 2.63 10.60 -14.11
C GLU A 265 2.65 10.31 -15.61
N CYS A 266 1.99 9.23 -16.03
CA CYS A 266 1.82 8.89 -17.43
C CYS A 266 0.48 9.32 -18.00
N ASN A 267 0.11 10.58 -17.72
CA ASN A 267 -1.20 11.11 -18.08
C ASN A 267 -1.18 12.02 -19.32
N THR A 268 0.00 12.37 -19.85
CA THR A 268 0.14 13.23 -21.04
C THR A 268 0.43 12.41 -22.30
N PRO A 269 -0.30 12.62 -23.42
CA PRO A 269 0.08 12.06 -24.73
C PRO A 269 1.41 12.66 -25.24
N PRO A 270 2.29 11.87 -25.89
CA PRO A 270 2.17 10.44 -26.16
C PRO A 270 2.35 9.61 -24.88
N PRO A 271 1.71 8.43 -24.77
CA PRO A 271 1.88 7.56 -23.61
C PRO A 271 3.38 7.38 -23.37
N CYS A 272 3.84 7.65 -22.15
CA CYS A 272 5.20 7.28 -21.79
C CYS A 272 5.40 5.81 -22.15
N GLY A 273 6.64 5.44 -22.48
CA GLY A 273 7.02 4.03 -22.40
C GLY A 273 6.80 3.47 -20.98
N ARG A 274 7.39 2.32 -20.66
CA ARG A 274 7.27 1.76 -19.30
C ARG A 274 7.75 2.79 -18.27
N PRO A 275 6.89 3.30 -17.36
CA PRO A 275 7.29 4.31 -16.39
C PRO A 275 8.36 3.71 -15.47
N ARG A 276 9.49 4.40 -15.34
CA ARG A 276 10.58 3.98 -14.46
C ARG A 276 10.21 4.32 -13.02
N TYR A 277 9.49 3.39 -12.38
CA TYR A 277 9.26 3.39 -10.94
C TYR A 277 10.60 3.32 -10.22
N GLY A 278 10.68 3.96 -9.06
CA GLY A 278 11.81 3.75 -8.18
C GLY A 278 11.44 3.91 -6.73
N ILE A 279 12.27 3.32 -5.88
CA ILE A 279 12.16 3.37 -4.43
C ILE A 279 13.24 4.30 -3.92
N ALA A 280 12.91 5.07 -2.88
CA ALA A 280 13.86 5.93 -2.24
C ALA A 280 14.94 5.13 -1.52
N CYS A 281 16.18 5.58 -1.72
CA CYS A 281 17.39 4.97 -1.24
C CYS A 281 18.42 6.04 -0.89
N ILE A 282 19.50 5.65 -0.22
CA ILE A 282 20.56 6.57 0.15
C ILE A 282 21.79 6.34 -0.73
N LEU A 283 22.28 7.41 -1.34
CA LEU A 283 23.57 7.46 -2.02
C LEU A 283 24.54 8.26 -1.16
N GLU A 284 25.64 7.64 -0.74
CA GLU A 284 26.73 8.35 -0.08
C GLU A 284 27.79 8.77 -1.10
N GLN A 285 28.03 10.07 -1.21
CA GLN A 285 29.04 10.65 -2.10
C GLN A 285 29.78 11.75 -1.34
N ASN A 286 31.12 11.65 -1.26
CA ASN A 286 31.99 12.60 -0.56
C ASN A 286 31.56 12.89 0.90
N GLY A 287 31.12 11.86 1.63
CA GLY A 287 30.63 11.98 3.01
C GLY A 287 29.26 12.66 3.16
N THR A 288 28.62 13.02 2.04
CA THR A 288 27.25 13.53 2.01
C THR A 288 26.29 12.41 1.64
N ARG A 289 25.17 12.30 2.35
CA ARG A 289 24.16 11.26 2.15
C ARG A 289 22.96 11.87 1.43
N PHE A 290 22.81 11.56 0.15
CA PHE A 290 21.74 12.04 -0.70
C PHE A 290 20.55 11.07 -0.68
N LEU A 291 19.34 11.62 -0.62
CA LEU A 291 18.14 10.87 -0.89
C LEU A 291 17.96 10.76 -2.40
N THR A 292 17.87 9.54 -2.90
CA THR A 292 17.83 9.25 -4.33
C THR A 292 16.79 8.20 -4.63
N ILE A 293 16.42 8.09 -5.90
CA ILE A 293 15.56 7.05 -6.43
C ILE A 293 16.43 6.06 -7.22
N ASP A 294 15.92 4.84 -7.36
CA ASP A 294 16.49 3.73 -8.15
C ASP A 294 17.62 2.97 -7.46
N GLY A 295 17.53 2.70 -6.16
CA GLY A 295 18.52 1.87 -5.45
C GLY A 295 17.90 0.99 -4.35
N PRO A 296 18.72 0.41 -3.46
CA PRO A 296 18.25 -0.41 -2.35
C PRO A 296 17.35 0.41 -1.42
N ALA A 297 16.13 -0.07 -1.20
CA ALA A 297 15.12 0.63 -0.42
C ALA A 297 15.63 1.01 0.98
N PHE A 298 15.47 2.27 1.36
CA PHE A 298 15.85 2.76 2.68
C PHE A 298 14.60 3.01 3.54
N PRO A 299 14.54 2.49 4.77
CA PRO A 299 13.36 2.61 5.60
C PRO A 299 13.35 3.91 6.43
N PHE A 300 12.16 4.50 6.57
CA PHE A 300 11.92 5.74 7.30
C PHE A 300 10.80 5.59 8.32
N SER A 301 10.83 6.45 9.32
CA SER A 301 9.79 6.65 10.33
C SER A 301 9.40 8.12 10.36
N PHE A 302 8.17 8.40 10.76
CA PHE A 302 7.64 9.76 10.82
C PHE A 302 7.46 10.14 12.26
N ARG A 303 8.06 11.25 12.68
CA ARG A 303 7.88 11.79 14.03
C ARG A 303 7.24 13.15 13.90
N ARG A 304 6.13 13.37 14.59
CA ARG A 304 5.46 14.68 14.58
C ARG A 304 6.42 15.76 15.10
N ALA A 305 6.46 16.90 14.42
CA ALA A 305 7.33 18.01 14.78
C ALA A 305 6.85 18.79 16.03
#